data_AF-A0A5C4PHS2-F1
#
_entry.id   AF-A0A5C4PHS2-F1
#
_cell.length_a   1.000
_cell.length_b   1.000
_cell.length_c   1.000
_cell.angle_alpha   90.00
_cell.angle_beta   90.00
_cell.angle_gamma   90.00
#
_symmetry.space_group_name_H-M   'P 1'
#
loop_
_entity.id
_entity.type
_entity.pdbx_description
1 polymer ?
#
loop_
_entity_poly.entity_id
_entity_poly.type
_entity_poly.pdbx_seq_one_letter_code
_entity_poly.pdbx_strand_id
1 'polypeptide(L)'
;MPSTPIRVVGRSLVEGAAQGALLFADVGLSFWGGVDPASGEVIDRHHPLSSQRLAGRVLAIPSGRGSCTGSSVLMELISNGHAPAALVLAETDEILTLGVLVAQLIFQRSLPVVQIGSEAFERLRGQGFVRIEGNCLTLTGRRPDDRWDQADVPLPPPMPSTVNLTEQDRALLDGNHGKAAQVAMQIVLRMAEIQGTTQLLDVTQAHIDGCIYTGPASLRFAEQLVQWGAKVRVPTTLNSISVDQRRWRELGIDPALGEPASALGDAYMAMGAQLSFTCAPYLLETAPKAGEQIVWAESNAVVYANSVLGARTQKYPDFLDICIALCGRAPLTGCHLDDQRKARLIVDVPGLGTVDDSFYPLLGYHIGGLTGRRIPLIRGLEHAAPTLDDLKAFGAAFATTSAAPLFHIAGVTPEALDPVDVVEADCPIPMETVDAAGLLASWRELNSARDNRVDVISLGNPHFSLSEFANLAALCVGRSKHPDVVLAITCGRAVLEQARQAGHLGAIEAFGATLVTDTCWCMLGEPVIPPAATTLMTNSGKYAHYAPGLVGRGVHFASLAACVDAACNATATGQPPLWLQPATRQGNPFHV
;
A
#
# COMPACT_ATOMS: atom_id res chain seq x y z
N MET A 1 -36.17 22.33 -8.35
CA MET A 1 -35.80 23.77 -8.45
C MET A 1 -34.44 23.84 -9.14
N PRO A 2 -34.18 24.79 -10.07
CA PRO A 2 -32.85 24.95 -10.61
C PRO A 2 -31.98 25.59 -9.51
N SER A 3 -31.18 24.77 -8.83
CA SER A 3 -30.15 25.26 -7.91
C SER A 3 -29.16 26.08 -8.72
N THR A 4 -28.93 27.33 -8.35
CA THR A 4 -27.84 28.15 -8.89
C THR A 4 -26.54 27.32 -8.86
N PRO A 5 -25.81 27.21 -9.98
CA PRO A 5 -24.59 26.41 -10.02
C PRO A 5 -23.59 26.93 -9.00
N ILE A 6 -23.08 26.04 -8.15
CA ILE A 6 -22.06 26.38 -7.16
C ILE A 6 -20.70 26.25 -7.85
N ARG A 7 -19.89 27.30 -7.76
CA ARG A 7 -18.52 27.30 -8.30
C ARG A 7 -17.52 27.10 -7.19
N VAL A 8 -16.58 26.19 -7.40
CA VAL A 8 -15.43 25.93 -6.53
C VAL A 8 -14.16 26.11 -7.36
N VAL A 9 -13.17 26.78 -6.80
CA VAL A 9 -11.85 26.93 -7.41
C VAL A 9 -10.87 26.11 -6.59
N GLY A 10 -10.06 25.30 -7.27
CA GLY A 10 -9.02 24.47 -6.66
C GLY A 10 -7.64 24.71 -7.27
N ARG A 11 -6.73 23.81 -6.95
CA ARG A 11 -5.42 23.65 -7.58
C ARG A 11 -5.50 22.49 -8.56
N SER A 12 -5.21 22.76 -9.84
CA SER A 12 -5.10 21.72 -10.86
C SER A 12 -3.77 20.97 -10.69
N LEU A 13 -3.83 19.66 -10.46
CA LEU A 13 -2.66 18.79 -10.39
C LEU A 13 -2.36 18.17 -11.77
N VAL A 14 -3.42 17.81 -12.49
CA VAL A 14 -3.39 17.45 -13.91
C VAL A 14 -4.45 18.27 -14.63
N GLU A 15 -4.01 19.03 -15.63
CA GLU A 15 -4.89 19.89 -16.42
C GLU A 15 -5.81 19.07 -17.31
N GLY A 16 -7.03 19.57 -17.50
CA GLY A 16 -8.02 18.93 -18.34
C GLY A 16 -9.41 19.50 -18.13
N ALA A 17 -10.37 18.88 -18.81
CA ALA A 17 -11.77 19.17 -18.62
C ALA A 17 -12.57 17.87 -18.65
N ALA A 18 -13.62 17.79 -17.87
CA ALA A 18 -14.46 16.59 -17.77
C ALA A 18 -15.81 16.94 -17.16
N GLN A 19 -16.81 16.11 -17.42
CA GLN A 19 -18.08 16.20 -16.69
C GLN A 19 -18.67 14.82 -16.44
N GLY A 20 -19.35 14.66 -15.32
CA GLY A 20 -19.96 13.39 -14.96
C GLY A 20 -20.80 13.45 -13.70
N ALA A 21 -21.57 12.38 -13.46
CA ALA A 21 -22.27 12.20 -12.20
C ALA A 21 -21.24 12.11 -11.06
N LEU A 22 -21.56 12.74 -9.92
CA LEU A 22 -20.67 12.72 -8.75
C LEU A 22 -20.73 11.35 -8.08
N LEU A 23 -19.56 10.76 -7.86
CA LEU A 23 -19.37 9.60 -6.99
C LEU A 23 -18.53 10.06 -5.79
N PHE A 24 -19.18 10.26 -4.65
CA PHE A 24 -18.58 10.89 -3.47
C PHE A 24 -18.42 9.90 -2.32
N ALA A 25 -17.28 9.95 -1.64
CA ALA A 25 -17.07 9.37 -0.32
C ALA A 25 -16.24 10.30 0.55
N ASP A 26 -16.46 10.24 1.86
CA ASP A 26 -15.66 10.91 2.90
C ASP A 26 -14.56 10.02 3.49
N VAL A 27 -14.44 8.81 2.95
CA VAL A 27 -13.36 7.86 3.24
C VAL A 27 -12.44 7.81 2.02
N GLY A 28 -11.13 7.76 2.27
CA GLY A 28 -10.16 7.57 1.20
C GLY A 28 -10.29 6.19 0.56
N LEU A 29 -9.99 6.08 -0.73
CA LEU A 29 -10.09 4.83 -1.50
C LEU A 29 -8.71 4.28 -1.82
N SER A 30 -8.46 3.01 -1.50
CA SER A 30 -7.31 2.29 -2.05
C SER A 30 -7.64 1.82 -3.45
N PHE A 31 -6.82 2.21 -4.44
CA PHE A 31 -6.97 1.67 -5.79
C PHE A 31 -6.40 0.25 -5.86
N TRP A 32 -5.26 0.00 -5.19
CA TRP A 32 -4.72 -1.34 -5.04
C TRP A 32 -5.57 -2.18 -4.09
N GLY A 33 -6.03 -3.35 -4.55
CA GLY A 33 -6.91 -4.24 -3.79
C GLY A 33 -8.29 -3.67 -3.44
N GLY A 34 -8.59 -2.44 -3.90
CA GLY A 34 -9.87 -1.77 -3.66
C GLY A 34 -10.61 -1.33 -4.91
N VAL A 35 -9.95 -1.32 -6.08
CA VAL A 35 -10.59 -1.14 -7.39
C VAL A 35 -10.11 -2.23 -8.34
N ASP A 36 -11.05 -2.91 -9.01
CA ASP A 36 -10.71 -3.88 -10.06
C ASP A 36 -10.31 -3.12 -11.34
N PRO A 37 -9.06 -3.26 -11.83
CA PRO A 37 -8.60 -2.56 -13.03
C PRO A 37 -9.34 -3.00 -14.31
N ALA A 38 -9.93 -4.20 -14.34
CA ALA A 38 -10.59 -4.74 -15.52
C ALA A 38 -12.03 -4.22 -15.70
N SER A 39 -12.75 -3.94 -14.61
CA SER A 39 -14.15 -3.50 -14.65
C SER A 39 -14.38 -2.07 -14.14
N GLY A 40 -13.43 -1.52 -13.38
CA GLY A 40 -13.60 -0.27 -12.66
C GLY A 40 -14.55 -0.35 -11.47
N GLU A 41 -14.89 -1.56 -10.98
CA GLU A 41 -15.66 -1.75 -9.74
C GLU A 41 -14.79 -1.47 -8.50
N VAL A 42 -15.35 -0.78 -7.51
CA VAL A 42 -14.77 -0.71 -6.16
C VAL A 42 -14.99 -2.04 -5.44
N ILE A 43 -13.93 -2.83 -5.33
CA ILE A 43 -13.89 -4.17 -4.72
C ILE A 43 -13.47 -4.17 -3.25
N ASP A 44 -13.02 -3.03 -2.70
CA ASP A 44 -12.85 -2.87 -1.26
C ASP A 44 -14.22 -3.06 -0.59
N ARG A 45 -14.39 -4.20 0.10
CA ARG A 45 -15.65 -4.58 0.74
C ARG A 45 -15.88 -3.84 2.06
N HIS A 46 -14.89 -3.09 2.54
CA HIS A 46 -14.97 -2.23 3.71
C HIS A 46 -15.27 -0.76 3.35
N HIS A 47 -15.18 -0.39 2.07
CA HIS A 47 -15.37 1.00 1.63
C HIS A 47 -16.84 1.36 1.35
N PRO A 48 -17.31 2.59 1.65
CA PRO A 48 -18.69 3.02 1.38
C PRO A 48 -19.11 2.95 -0.10
N LEU A 49 -18.13 3.01 -1.00
CA LEU A 49 -18.36 2.89 -2.45
C LEU A 49 -18.34 1.44 -2.96
N SER A 50 -18.30 0.42 -2.09
CA SER A 50 -18.23 -0.97 -2.54
C SER A 50 -19.31 -1.30 -3.58
N SER A 51 -18.93 -2.04 -4.63
CA SER A 51 -19.77 -2.40 -5.80
C SER A 51 -20.15 -1.24 -6.73
N GLN A 52 -19.67 -0.02 -6.49
CA GLN A 52 -19.84 1.11 -7.41
C GLN A 52 -18.80 1.05 -8.54
N ARG A 53 -19.18 1.51 -9.75
CA ARG A 53 -18.25 1.61 -10.90
C ARG A 53 -17.72 3.02 -11.10
N LEU A 54 -16.44 3.17 -11.43
CA LEU A 54 -15.80 4.47 -11.62
C LEU A 54 -16.07 5.07 -13.00
N ALA A 55 -16.16 4.23 -14.03
CA ALA A 55 -16.21 4.62 -15.44
C ALA A 55 -17.17 5.79 -15.73
N GLY A 56 -16.63 6.89 -16.28
CA GLY A 56 -17.40 8.06 -16.71
C GLY A 56 -18.00 8.93 -15.60
N ARG A 57 -17.74 8.63 -14.32
CA ARG A 57 -18.16 9.44 -13.17
C ARG A 57 -17.03 10.36 -12.69
N VAL A 58 -17.38 11.44 -12.00
CA VAL A 58 -16.41 12.27 -11.28
C VAL A 58 -16.25 11.70 -9.89
N LEU A 59 -15.10 11.10 -9.59
CA LEU A 59 -14.80 10.52 -8.29
C LEU A 59 -14.28 11.61 -7.35
N ALA A 60 -14.98 11.81 -6.23
CA ALA A 60 -14.59 12.73 -5.17
C ALA A 60 -14.30 11.94 -3.89
N ILE A 61 -13.03 11.96 -3.47
CA ILE A 61 -12.54 11.31 -2.23
C ILE A 61 -11.58 12.27 -1.51
N PRO A 62 -11.37 12.17 -0.18
CA PRO A 62 -10.47 13.08 0.52
C PRO A 62 -9.03 12.97 0.01
N SER A 63 -8.57 11.74 -0.17
CA SER A 63 -7.29 11.33 -0.74
C SER A 63 -7.35 9.83 -1.06
N GLY A 64 -6.34 9.30 -1.76
CA GLY A 64 -6.09 7.86 -1.79
C GLY A 64 -5.59 7.36 -0.44
N ARG A 65 -5.70 6.04 -0.21
CA ARG A 65 -5.10 5.37 0.96
C ARG A 65 -4.47 4.04 0.55
N GLY A 66 -3.68 3.44 1.43
CA GLY A 66 -3.13 2.10 1.23
C GLY A 66 -1.84 2.07 0.40
N SER A 67 -1.78 1.17 -0.58
CA SER A 67 -0.55 0.83 -1.32
C SER A 67 -0.16 1.88 -2.37
N CYS A 68 1.15 2.00 -2.60
CA CYS A 68 1.75 2.84 -3.63
C CYS A 68 1.39 2.40 -5.06
N THR A 69 0.98 1.13 -5.20
CA THR A 69 0.46 0.48 -6.42
C THR A 69 -0.83 1.09 -6.98
N GLY A 70 -1.45 2.06 -6.29
CA GLY A 70 -2.64 2.75 -6.80
C GLY A 70 -2.40 3.48 -8.13
N SER A 71 -1.19 3.96 -8.40
CA SER A 71 -0.85 4.66 -9.66
C SER A 71 -0.92 3.72 -10.87
N SER A 72 -0.48 2.47 -10.72
CA SER A 72 -0.50 1.47 -11.79
C SER A 72 -1.92 1.00 -12.10
N VAL A 73 -2.75 0.80 -11.08
CA VAL A 73 -4.19 0.50 -11.26
C VAL A 73 -4.90 1.64 -11.98
N LEU A 74 -4.67 2.89 -11.59
CA LEU A 74 -5.29 4.03 -12.25
C LEU A 74 -4.83 4.18 -13.71
N MET A 75 -3.55 3.99 -13.99
CA MET A 75 -3.04 4.00 -15.36
C MET A 75 -3.70 2.90 -16.21
N GLU A 76 -3.85 1.69 -15.68
CA GLU A 76 -4.53 0.59 -16.35
C GLU A 76 -5.99 0.96 -16.67
N LEU A 77 -6.74 1.49 -15.69
CA LEU A 77 -8.12 1.97 -15.88
C LEU A 77 -8.22 3.04 -16.99
N ILE A 78 -7.26 3.97 -17.08
CA ILE A 78 -7.24 5.00 -18.13
C ILE A 78 -6.96 4.38 -19.50
N SER A 79 -6.02 3.43 -19.54
CA SER A 79 -5.61 2.74 -20.77
C SER A 79 -6.72 1.86 -21.35
N ASN A 80 -7.57 1.28 -20.50
CA ASN A 80 -8.60 0.34 -20.92
C ASN A 80 -10.03 0.92 -20.91
N GLY A 81 -10.20 2.19 -20.50
CA GLY A 81 -11.47 2.92 -20.60
C GLY A 81 -12.43 2.76 -19.41
N HIS A 82 -11.97 2.21 -18.29
CA HIS A 82 -12.75 2.06 -17.06
C HIS A 82 -12.48 3.15 -16.00
N ALA A 83 -11.60 4.10 -16.30
CA ALA A 83 -11.27 5.21 -15.40
C ALA A 83 -12.47 6.14 -15.13
N PRO A 84 -12.48 6.82 -13.97
CA PRO A 84 -13.38 7.96 -13.78
C PRO A 84 -13.13 9.04 -14.83
N ALA A 85 -14.13 9.88 -15.08
CA ALA A 85 -13.99 11.03 -15.95
C ALA A 85 -13.03 12.09 -15.36
N ALA A 86 -12.96 12.17 -14.03
CA ALA A 86 -12.07 13.07 -13.30
C ALA A 86 -11.88 12.64 -11.84
N LEU A 87 -10.82 13.15 -11.21
CA LEU A 87 -10.58 13.05 -9.77
C LEU A 87 -10.70 14.41 -9.09
N VAL A 88 -11.47 14.46 -8.01
CA VAL A 88 -11.58 15.63 -7.13
C VAL A 88 -11.13 15.23 -5.73
N LEU A 89 -10.12 15.90 -5.21
CA LEU A 89 -9.47 15.53 -3.95
C LEU A 89 -9.59 16.67 -2.93
N ALA A 90 -9.77 16.32 -1.65
CA ALA A 90 -9.64 17.30 -0.58
C ALA A 90 -8.17 17.71 -0.41
N GLU A 91 -7.28 16.73 -0.48
CA GLU A 91 -5.84 16.88 -0.26
C GLU A 91 -5.04 16.46 -1.49
N THR A 92 -3.78 16.88 -1.58
CA THR A 92 -2.88 16.42 -2.65
C THR A 92 -2.66 14.91 -2.50
N ASP A 93 -2.84 14.16 -3.59
CA ASP A 93 -2.52 12.75 -3.65
C ASP A 93 -1.51 12.48 -4.77
N GLU A 94 -0.28 12.15 -4.40
CA GLU A 94 0.80 11.91 -5.36
C GLU A 94 0.60 10.62 -6.16
N ILE A 95 -0.05 9.62 -5.56
CA ILE A 95 -0.20 8.28 -6.13
C ILE A 95 -1.15 8.28 -7.31
N LEU A 96 -2.38 8.75 -7.10
CA LEU A 96 -3.35 8.83 -8.17
C LEU A 96 -2.91 9.86 -9.21
N THR A 97 -2.35 10.99 -8.80
CA THR A 97 -1.87 12.01 -9.75
C THR A 97 -0.81 11.44 -10.70
N LEU A 98 0.15 10.67 -10.19
CA LEU A 98 1.19 10.08 -11.04
C LEU A 98 0.64 9.06 -12.03
N GLY A 99 -0.33 8.23 -11.64
CA GLY A 99 -0.97 7.27 -12.55
C GLY A 99 -1.54 7.95 -13.81
N VAL A 100 -2.13 9.14 -13.63
CA VAL A 100 -2.62 9.96 -14.75
C VAL A 100 -1.48 10.53 -15.60
N LEU A 101 -0.42 11.06 -14.97
CA LEU A 101 0.74 11.62 -15.69
C LEU A 101 1.45 10.58 -16.55
N VAL A 102 1.64 9.37 -16.02
CA VAL A 102 2.26 8.26 -16.78
C VAL A 102 1.31 7.81 -17.89
N ALA A 103 0.00 7.77 -17.65
CA ALA A 103 -0.97 7.46 -18.71
C ALA A 103 -0.92 8.47 -19.86
N GLN A 104 -0.79 9.77 -19.53
CA GLN A 104 -0.66 10.84 -20.52
C GLN A 104 0.61 10.68 -21.35
N LEU A 105 1.73 10.34 -20.70
CA LEU A 105 3.01 10.15 -21.35
C LEU A 105 3.04 8.93 -22.28
N ILE A 106 2.54 7.78 -21.82
CA ILE A 106 2.69 6.50 -22.53
C ILE A 106 1.54 6.25 -23.51
N PHE A 107 0.31 6.58 -23.12
CA PHE A 107 -0.90 6.25 -23.87
C PHE A 107 -1.59 7.45 -24.50
N GLN A 108 -1.08 8.68 -24.27
CA GLN A 108 -1.69 9.93 -24.74
C GLN A 108 -3.15 10.06 -24.27
N ARG A 109 -3.44 9.54 -23.07
CA ARG A 109 -4.74 9.60 -22.40
C ARG A 109 -4.58 10.19 -21.02
N SER A 110 -5.50 11.07 -20.62
CA SER A 110 -5.44 11.78 -19.35
C SER A 110 -6.84 12.07 -18.84
N LEU A 111 -6.94 12.41 -17.56
CA LEU A 111 -8.14 12.93 -16.92
C LEU A 111 -7.74 14.10 -15.99
N PRO A 112 -8.61 15.09 -15.76
CA PRO A 112 -8.28 16.17 -14.83
C PRO A 112 -8.26 15.67 -13.38
N VAL A 113 -7.27 16.16 -12.63
CA VAL A 113 -7.12 15.92 -11.19
C VAL A 113 -7.07 17.27 -10.49
N VAL A 114 -8.03 17.54 -9.61
CA VAL A 114 -8.15 18.83 -8.93
C VAL A 114 -8.20 18.66 -7.42
N GLN A 115 -7.33 19.38 -6.71
CA GLN A 115 -7.35 19.50 -5.25
C GLN A 115 -8.15 20.74 -4.87
N ILE A 116 -9.15 20.62 -3.98
CA ILE A 116 -10.03 21.73 -3.60
C ILE A 116 -9.98 22.13 -2.11
N GLY A 117 -9.30 21.36 -1.26
CA GLY A 117 -9.25 21.60 0.19
C GLY A 117 -10.49 21.06 0.92
N SER A 118 -10.34 20.70 2.20
CA SER A 118 -11.35 19.99 2.99
C SER A 118 -12.67 20.76 3.13
N GLU A 119 -12.62 22.08 3.35
CA GLU A 119 -13.83 22.91 3.46
C GLU A 119 -14.64 22.89 2.16
N ALA A 120 -13.96 23.03 1.01
CA ALA A 120 -14.62 23.00 -0.27
C ALA A 120 -15.14 21.61 -0.62
N PHE A 121 -14.41 20.57 -0.21
CA PHE A 121 -14.74 19.17 -0.43
C PHE A 121 -16.04 18.76 0.26
N GLU A 122 -16.28 19.21 1.50
CA GLU A 122 -17.55 18.93 2.19
C GLU A 122 -18.78 19.49 1.44
N ARG A 123 -18.62 20.58 0.67
CA ARG A 123 -19.71 21.15 -0.14
C ARG A 123 -20.10 20.27 -1.33
N LEU A 124 -19.29 19.27 -1.69
CA LEU A 124 -19.64 18.29 -2.72
C LEU A 124 -20.70 17.31 -2.23
N ARG A 125 -20.84 17.14 -0.91
CA ARG A 125 -21.78 16.18 -0.32
C ARG A 125 -23.21 16.49 -0.78
N GLY A 126 -23.88 15.48 -1.33
CA GLY A 126 -25.26 15.59 -1.82
C GLY A 126 -25.42 16.27 -3.18
N GLN A 127 -24.34 16.66 -3.87
CA GLN A 127 -24.41 17.16 -5.24
C GLN A 127 -24.60 16.01 -6.24
N GLY A 128 -25.27 16.28 -7.37
CA GLY A 128 -25.58 15.25 -8.37
C GLY A 128 -24.58 15.16 -9.52
N PHE A 129 -24.03 16.28 -9.96
CA PHE A 129 -23.23 16.36 -11.17
C PHE A 129 -22.14 17.43 -11.07
N VAL A 130 -20.97 17.15 -11.62
CA VAL A 130 -19.81 18.04 -11.60
C VAL A 130 -19.26 18.21 -13.01
N ARG A 131 -18.95 19.46 -13.37
CA ARG A 131 -18.11 19.81 -14.51
C ARG A 131 -16.80 20.41 -14.01
N ILE A 132 -15.68 19.99 -14.57
CA ILE A 132 -14.34 20.50 -14.32
C ILE A 132 -13.81 21.12 -15.61
N GLU A 133 -13.28 22.33 -15.50
CA GLU A 133 -12.60 23.07 -16.56
C GLU A 133 -11.34 23.71 -15.97
N GLY A 134 -10.18 23.10 -16.23
CA GLY A 134 -8.92 23.47 -15.58
C GLY A 134 -9.03 23.34 -14.06
N ASN A 135 -8.91 24.46 -13.35
CA ASN A 135 -8.98 24.51 -11.89
C ASN A 135 -10.36 24.83 -11.32
N CYS A 136 -11.40 24.96 -12.17
CA CYS A 136 -12.74 25.34 -11.74
C CYS A 136 -13.71 24.15 -11.80
N LEU A 137 -14.44 23.95 -10.70
CA LEU A 137 -15.55 23.00 -10.60
C LEU A 137 -16.86 23.76 -10.62
N THR A 138 -17.80 23.28 -11.44
CA THR A 138 -19.19 23.73 -11.47
C THR A 138 -20.09 22.59 -11.01
N LEU A 139 -20.77 22.79 -9.88
CA LEU A 139 -21.65 21.81 -9.24
C LEU A 139 -23.10 22.10 -9.61
N THR A 140 -23.82 21.05 -10.02
CA THR A 140 -25.22 21.13 -10.41
C THR A 140 -25.99 19.92 -9.88
N GLY A 141 -27.29 20.09 -9.62
CA GLY A 141 -28.14 18.98 -9.17
C GLY A 141 -28.39 17.92 -10.25
N ARG A 142 -28.20 18.25 -11.53
CA ARG A 142 -28.39 17.36 -12.70
C ARG A 142 -27.43 17.77 -13.82
N ARG A 143 -27.17 16.85 -14.75
CA ARG A 143 -26.39 17.14 -15.96
C ARG A 143 -26.91 18.41 -16.66
N PRO A 144 -26.05 19.41 -16.91
CA PRO A 144 -26.42 20.58 -17.71
C PRO A 144 -26.87 20.15 -19.11
N ASP A 145 -27.93 20.80 -19.62
CA ASP A 145 -28.39 20.63 -21.00
C ASP A 145 -27.79 21.74 -21.87
N ASP A 146 -26.48 21.63 -22.06
CA ASP A 146 -25.69 22.49 -22.94
C ASP A 146 -24.87 21.65 -23.92
N ARG A 147 -24.46 22.26 -25.04
CA ARG A 147 -23.63 21.60 -26.06
C ARG A 147 -22.15 21.57 -25.67
N TRP A 148 -21.86 21.36 -24.39
CA TRP A 148 -20.49 21.37 -23.88
C TRP A 148 -19.70 20.18 -24.45
N ASP A 149 -18.52 20.48 -24.99
CA ASP A 149 -17.53 19.49 -25.45
C ASP A 149 -16.21 19.71 -24.70
N GLN A 150 -15.59 18.61 -24.28
CA GLN A 150 -14.29 18.61 -23.64
C GLN A 150 -13.20 19.17 -24.56
N ALA A 151 -13.30 18.94 -25.87
CA ALA A 151 -12.31 19.38 -26.85
C ALA A 151 -12.24 20.91 -27.00
N ASP A 152 -13.30 21.63 -26.61
CA ASP A 152 -13.39 23.08 -26.74
C ASP A 152 -12.75 23.84 -25.56
N VAL A 153 -12.31 23.13 -24.51
CA VAL A 153 -11.72 23.74 -23.31
C VAL A 153 -10.21 23.94 -23.51
N PRO A 154 -9.72 25.18 -23.57
CA PRO A 154 -8.30 25.44 -23.77
C PRO A 154 -7.49 25.00 -22.55
N LEU A 155 -6.42 24.25 -22.78
CA LEU A 155 -5.45 23.91 -21.74
C LEU A 155 -4.54 25.11 -21.46
N PRO A 156 -4.29 25.45 -20.18
CA PRO A 156 -3.33 26.49 -19.85
C PRO A 156 -1.92 26.09 -20.31
N PRO A 157 -1.05 27.07 -20.64
CA PRO A 157 0.33 26.77 -21.00
C PRO A 157 1.08 26.14 -19.80
N PRO A 158 2.06 25.26 -20.05
CA PRO A 158 2.86 24.69 -18.97
C PRO A 158 3.61 25.80 -18.23
N MET A 159 3.55 25.79 -16.90
CA MET A 159 4.31 26.73 -16.09
C MET A 159 5.80 26.34 -16.07
N PRO A 160 6.72 27.32 -16.07
CA PRO A 160 8.14 27.04 -15.92
C PRO A 160 8.43 26.44 -14.55
N SER A 161 9.34 25.45 -14.52
CA SER A 161 9.72 24.78 -13.28
C SER A 161 10.41 25.73 -12.31
N THR A 162 10.05 25.65 -11.03
CA THR A 162 10.67 26.42 -9.94
C THR A 162 11.73 25.62 -9.18
N VAL A 163 12.06 24.41 -9.64
CA VAL A 163 13.01 23.51 -8.98
C VAL A 163 14.45 23.94 -9.29
N ASN A 164 15.28 24.03 -8.25
CA ASN A 164 16.70 24.33 -8.36
C ASN A 164 17.47 23.12 -8.90
N LEU A 165 17.91 23.22 -10.16
CA LEU A 165 18.60 22.15 -10.86
C LEU A 165 20.11 22.25 -10.73
N THR A 166 20.76 21.15 -10.38
CA THR A 166 22.22 20.98 -10.51
C THR A 166 22.62 20.81 -11.99
N GLU A 167 23.92 20.85 -12.29
CA GLU A 167 24.42 20.54 -13.64
C GLU A 167 24.04 19.12 -14.08
N GLN A 168 24.10 18.15 -13.16
CA GLN A 168 23.68 16.79 -13.42
C GLN A 168 22.18 16.68 -13.72
N ASP A 169 21.34 17.41 -12.98
CA ASP A 169 19.90 17.45 -13.23
C ASP A 169 19.58 18.01 -14.63
N ARG A 170 20.32 19.06 -15.06
CA ARG A 170 20.20 19.62 -16.40
C ARG A 170 20.67 18.65 -17.48
N ALA A 171 21.80 17.97 -17.27
CA ALA A 171 22.30 16.97 -18.21
C ALA A 171 21.32 15.80 -18.42
N LEU A 172 20.58 15.39 -17.38
CA LEU A 172 19.49 14.41 -17.52
C LEU A 172 18.37 14.96 -18.42
N LEU A 173 17.92 16.20 -18.19
CA LEU A 173 16.85 16.85 -18.97
C LEU A 173 17.24 17.15 -20.42
N ASP A 174 18.52 17.45 -20.66
CA ASP A 174 19.06 17.70 -22.01
C ASP A 174 19.19 16.40 -22.83
N GLY A 175 19.01 15.23 -22.20
CA GLY A 175 19.05 13.92 -22.86
C GLY A 175 20.45 13.31 -22.94
N ASN A 176 21.45 13.89 -22.27
CA ASN A 176 22.84 13.41 -22.31
C ASN A 176 23.01 12.00 -21.72
N HIS A 177 22.05 11.55 -20.91
CA HIS A 177 22.01 10.21 -20.31
C HIS A 177 20.97 9.29 -20.94
N GLY A 178 20.52 9.61 -22.16
CA GLY A 178 19.54 8.82 -22.91
C GLY A 178 18.09 9.18 -22.58
N LYS A 179 17.20 8.74 -23.48
CA LYS A 179 15.78 9.13 -23.46
C LYS A 179 15.04 8.66 -22.20
N ALA A 180 15.33 7.46 -21.71
CA ALA A 180 14.70 6.94 -20.50
C ALA A 180 14.98 7.83 -19.27
N ALA A 181 16.24 8.20 -19.07
CA ALA A 181 16.66 9.05 -17.95
C ALA A 181 16.10 10.48 -18.09
N GLN A 182 16.01 11.01 -19.31
CA GLN A 182 15.40 12.30 -19.59
C GLN A 182 13.91 12.33 -19.20
N VAL A 183 13.14 11.35 -19.66
CA VAL A 183 11.70 11.25 -19.36
C VAL A 183 11.47 10.99 -17.87
N ALA A 184 12.27 10.12 -17.26
CA ALA A 184 12.25 9.90 -15.82
C ALA A 184 12.48 11.20 -15.04
N MET A 185 13.47 12.01 -15.45
CA MET A 185 13.77 13.29 -14.79
C MET A 185 12.62 14.29 -14.95
N GLN A 186 11.97 14.34 -16.12
CA GLN A 186 10.77 15.17 -16.33
C GLN A 186 9.62 14.78 -15.38
N ILE A 187 9.40 13.48 -15.16
CA ILE A 187 8.43 12.99 -14.17
C ILE A 187 8.85 13.41 -12.75
N VAL A 188 10.11 13.22 -12.38
CA VAL A 188 10.63 13.63 -11.05
C VAL A 188 10.41 15.12 -10.81
N LEU A 189 10.69 15.98 -11.80
CA LEU A 189 10.42 17.41 -11.70
C LEU A 189 8.94 17.73 -11.55
N ARG A 190 8.09 17.08 -12.35
CA ARG A 190 6.65 17.29 -12.25
C ARG A 190 6.12 16.91 -10.88
N MET A 191 6.64 15.83 -10.29
CA MET A 191 6.27 15.39 -8.95
C MET A 191 6.81 16.33 -7.87
N ALA A 192 8.02 16.86 -8.02
CA ALA A 192 8.55 17.88 -7.12
C ALA A 192 7.67 19.15 -7.10
N GLU A 193 7.17 19.59 -8.26
CA GLU A 193 6.23 20.71 -8.37
C GLU A 193 4.88 20.42 -7.70
N ILE A 194 4.33 19.22 -7.91
CA ILE A 194 3.07 18.78 -7.27
C ILE A 194 3.23 18.80 -5.75
N GLN A 195 4.36 18.28 -5.25
CA GLN A 195 4.72 18.25 -3.84
C GLN A 195 5.15 19.62 -3.28
N GLY A 196 5.30 20.63 -4.15
CA GLY A 196 5.63 22.00 -3.73
C GLY A 196 7.07 22.20 -3.27
N THR A 197 8.00 21.29 -3.61
CA THR A 197 9.41 21.45 -3.27
C THR A 197 10.19 22.10 -4.42
N THR A 198 11.20 22.90 -4.08
CA THR A 198 12.11 23.53 -5.03
C THR A 198 13.49 22.86 -5.05
N GLN A 199 13.63 21.74 -4.35
CA GLN A 199 14.91 21.04 -4.19
C GLN A 199 14.76 19.55 -4.44
N LEU A 200 15.84 18.96 -4.97
CA LEU A 200 16.00 17.51 -5.11
C LEU A 200 17.18 17.06 -4.25
N LEU A 201 17.17 15.79 -3.84
CA LEU A 201 18.26 15.14 -3.15
C LEU A 201 18.79 13.92 -3.91
N ASP A 202 20.02 13.52 -3.60
CA ASP A 202 20.57 12.24 -4.03
C ASP A 202 20.05 11.11 -3.15
N VAL A 203 19.86 9.93 -3.75
CA VAL A 203 19.44 8.72 -3.02
C VAL A 203 20.50 7.63 -3.13
N THR A 204 20.65 6.82 -2.09
CA THR A 204 21.71 5.80 -2.01
C THR A 204 21.30 4.47 -2.62
N GLN A 205 20.01 4.14 -2.58
CA GLN A 205 19.46 2.91 -3.16
C GLN A 205 17.96 3.02 -3.46
N ALA A 206 17.45 2.07 -4.26
CA ALA A 206 16.04 1.95 -4.60
C ALA A 206 15.50 0.53 -4.41
N HIS A 207 14.22 0.42 -4.09
CA HIS A 207 13.44 -0.81 -4.10
C HIS A 207 12.12 -0.56 -4.83
N ILE A 208 12.01 -1.17 -6.01
CA ILE A 208 10.95 -0.88 -6.98
C ILE A 208 9.71 -1.70 -6.65
N ASP A 209 8.59 -1.02 -6.42
CA ASP A 209 7.25 -1.58 -6.23
C ASP A 209 6.53 -1.78 -7.58
N GLY A 210 6.81 -0.91 -8.57
CA GLY A 210 6.19 -0.93 -9.90
C GLY A 210 6.39 -2.21 -10.74
N CYS A 211 7.07 -3.23 -10.21
CA CYS A 211 7.17 -4.57 -10.81
C CYS A 211 5.96 -5.47 -10.55
N ILE A 212 4.90 -4.95 -9.91
CA ILE A 212 3.61 -5.63 -9.79
C ILE A 212 2.85 -5.54 -11.13
N TYR A 213 2.46 -6.70 -11.67
CA TYR A 213 1.61 -6.75 -12.86
C TYR A 213 0.14 -6.49 -12.49
N THR A 214 -0.33 -5.30 -12.84
CA THR A 214 -1.71 -4.83 -12.66
C THR A 214 -2.52 -4.82 -13.96
N GLY A 215 -1.87 -5.11 -15.09
CA GLY A 215 -2.47 -5.24 -16.40
C GLY A 215 -1.47 -4.93 -17.53
N PRO A 216 -1.87 -5.04 -18.80
CA PRO A 216 -1.00 -4.79 -19.94
C PRO A 216 -0.31 -3.42 -19.93
N ALA A 217 -0.91 -2.40 -19.31
CA ALA A 217 -0.33 -1.06 -19.27
C ALA A 217 0.94 -1.01 -18.42
N SER A 218 1.02 -1.74 -17.29
CA SER A 218 2.22 -1.73 -16.44
C SER A 218 3.41 -2.39 -17.14
N LEU A 219 3.18 -3.49 -17.86
CA LEU A 219 4.18 -4.11 -18.73
C LEU A 219 4.63 -3.16 -19.85
N ARG A 220 3.68 -2.53 -20.53
CA ARG A 220 3.98 -1.59 -21.62
C ARG A 220 4.87 -0.43 -21.16
N PHE A 221 4.64 0.10 -19.96
CA PHE A 221 5.49 1.14 -19.38
C PHE A 221 6.94 0.66 -19.21
N ALA A 222 7.14 -0.50 -18.57
CA ALA A 222 8.48 -1.04 -18.34
C ALA A 222 9.20 -1.36 -19.67
N GLU A 223 8.52 -2.00 -20.63
CA GLU A 223 9.07 -2.26 -21.96
C GLU A 223 9.45 -0.96 -22.69
N GLN A 224 8.65 0.09 -22.55
CA GLN A 224 8.95 1.37 -23.19
C GLN A 224 10.22 2.01 -22.64
N LEU A 225 10.46 1.90 -21.33
CA LEU A 225 11.71 2.33 -20.70
C LEU A 225 12.91 1.51 -21.21
N VAL A 226 12.76 0.18 -21.33
CA VAL A 226 13.80 -0.68 -21.93
C VAL A 226 14.11 -0.26 -23.37
N GLN A 227 13.07 0.00 -24.18
CA GLN A 227 13.22 0.49 -25.56
C GLN A 227 13.94 1.84 -25.64
N TRP A 228 13.81 2.69 -24.61
CA TRP A 228 14.53 3.95 -24.49
C TRP A 228 15.94 3.80 -23.87
N GLY A 229 16.41 2.57 -23.67
CA GLY A 229 17.75 2.28 -23.18
C GLY A 229 17.93 2.52 -21.68
N ALA A 230 16.87 2.38 -20.88
CA ALA A 230 16.90 2.60 -19.44
C ALA A 230 18.03 1.81 -18.73
N LYS A 231 18.76 2.52 -17.85
CA LYS A 231 19.75 1.96 -16.93
C LYS A 231 19.67 2.64 -15.57
N VAL A 232 19.48 1.86 -14.51
CA VAL A 232 19.44 2.39 -13.14
C VAL A 232 20.81 2.94 -12.75
N ARG A 233 20.82 4.04 -11.98
CA ARG A 233 22.04 4.75 -11.54
C ARG A 233 22.43 4.45 -10.09
N VAL A 234 21.51 3.90 -9.31
CA VAL A 234 21.73 3.51 -7.90
C VAL A 234 21.47 2.01 -7.74
N PRO A 235 22.08 1.34 -6.72
CA PRO A 235 21.71 -0.02 -6.36
C PRO A 235 20.20 -0.15 -6.24
N THR A 236 19.61 -1.05 -7.02
CA THR A 236 18.17 -1.17 -7.18
C THR A 236 17.75 -2.62 -7.00
N THR A 237 16.78 -2.86 -6.12
CA THR A 237 16.18 -4.18 -5.87
C THR A 237 14.70 -4.17 -6.29
N LEU A 238 14.08 -5.34 -6.39
CA LEU A 238 12.70 -5.53 -6.86
C LEU A 238 11.79 -6.07 -5.75
N ASN A 239 10.60 -5.49 -5.63
CA ASN A 239 9.51 -6.04 -4.83
C ASN A 239 9.09 -7.41 -5.36
N SER A 240 8.28 -8.15 -4.60
CA SER A 240 7.57 -9.32 -5.11
C SER A 240 6.78 -8.96 -6.37
N ILE A 241 6.85 -9.82 -7.36
CA ILE A 241 6.09 -9.73 -8.62
C ILE A 241 4.80 -10.55 -8.50
N SER A 242 3.98 -10.60 -9.55
CA SER A 242 2.65 -11.23 -9.48
C SER A 242 2.65 -12.75 -9.55
N VAL A 243 3.82 -13.38 -9.74
CA VAL A 243 3.96 -14.83 -9.89
C VAL A 243 5.28 -15.34 -9.30
N ASP A 244 5.31 -16.59 -8.86
CA ASP A 244 6.59 -17.27 -8.62
C ASP A 244 7.30 -17.45 -9.97
N GLN A 245 8.30 -16.60 -10.25
CA GLN A 245 8.94 -16.54 -11.57
C GLN A 245 9.49 -17.90 -12.01
N ARG A 246 9.91 -18.73 -11.04
CA ARG A 246 10.51 -20.04 -11.29
C ARG A 246 9.45 -21.11 -11.52
N ARG A 247 8.31 -21.01 -10.83
CA ARG A 247 7.40 -22.15 -10.64
C ARG A 247 5.95 -21.88 -11.00
N TRP A 248 5.59 -20.70 -11.52
CA TRP A 248 4.19 -20.37 -11.79
C TRP A 248 3.48 -21.40 -12.70
N ARG A 249 4.19 -22.01 -13.65
CA ARG A 249 3.66 -23.11 -14.49
C ARG A 249 3.37 -24.36 -13.68
N GLU A 250 4.25 -24.73 -12.75
CA GLU A 250 4.05 -25.85 -11.82
C GLU A 250 2.89 -25.58 -10.86
N LEU A 251 2.72 -24.33 -10.46
CA LEU A 251 1.62 -23.86 -9.62
C LEU A 251 0.29 -23.73 -10.41
N GLY A 252 0.27 -24.03 -11.70
CA GLY A 252 -0.94 -24.02 -12.52
C GLY A 252 -1.49 -22.63 -12.84
N ILE A 253 -0.68 -21.57 -12.71
CA ILE A 253 -1.09 -20.20 -13.05
C ILE A 253 -1.37 -20.11 -14.56
N ASP A 254 -2.48 -19.47 -14.92
CA ASP A 254 -2.87 -19.25 -16.32
C ASP A 254 -1.74 -18.51 -17.07
N PRO A 255 -1.23 -19.03 -18.20
CA PRO A 255 -0.25 -18.34 -19.02
C PRO A 255 -0.62 -16.90 -19.40
N ALA A 256 -1.92 -16.60 -19.56
CA ALA A 256 -2.40 -15.24 -19.84
C ALA A 256 -2.05 -14.22 -18.73
N LEU A 257 -1.86 -14.69 -17.49
CA LEU A 257 -1.36 -13.90 -16.38
C LEU A 257 0.14 -14.11 -16.17
N GLY A 258 0.60 -15.37 -16.18
CA GLY A 258 1.95 -15.73 -15.78
C GLY A 258 3.05 -15.24 -16.73
N GLU A 259 2.79 -15.26 -18.04
CA GLU A 259 3.76 -14.77 -19.03
C GLU A 259 4.02 -13.27 -18.91
N PRO A 260 3.01 -12.39 -18.96
CA PRO A 260 3.25 -10.95 -18.85
C PRO A 260 3.71 -10.53 -17.45
N ALA A 261 3.28 -11.22 -16.38
CA ALA A 261 3.78 -10.95 -15.03
C ALA A 261 5.27 -11.27 -14.87
N SER A 262 5.73 -12.39 -15.42
CA SER A 262 7.16 -12.73 -15.45
C SER A 262 7.95 -11.74 -16.30
N ALA A 263 7.43 -11.39 -17.49
CA ALA A 263 8.09 -10.48 -18.41
C ALA A 263 8.27 -9.07 -17.81
N LEU A 264 7.36 -8.62 -16.95
CA LEU A 264 7.50 -7.35 -16.23
C LEU A 264 8.75 -7.35 -15.34
N GLY A 265 8.97 -8.42 -14.57
CA GLY A 265 10.19 -8.59 -13.77
C GLY A 265 11.45 -8.58 -14.65
N ASP A 266 11.42 -9.28 -15.78
CA ASP A 266 12.53 -9.32 -16.74
C ASP A 266 12.85 -7.94 -17.34
N ALA A 267 11.82 -7.13 -17.63
CA ALA A 267 11.99 -5.77 -18.14
C ALA A 267 12.75 -4.88 -17.14
N TYR A 268 12.40 -4.92 -15.86
CA TYR A 268 13.13 -4.17 -14.82
C TYR A 268 14.56 -4.70 -14.62
N MET A 269 14.78 -6.00 -14.69
CA MET A 269 16.12 -6.58 -14.65
C MET A 269 16.97 -6.14 -15.85
N ALA A 270 16.38 -5.99 -17.04
CA ALA A 270 17.08 -5.47 -18.21
C ALA A 270 17.55 -4.00 -18.04
N MET A 271 16.89 -3.24 -17.14
CA MET A 271 17.33 -1.91 -16.73
C MET A 271 18.48 -1.94 -15.70
N GLY A 272 18.84 -3.11 -15.18
CA GLY A 272 19.92 -3.28 -14.20
C GLY A 272 19.45 -3.44 -12.75
N ALA A 273 18.14 -3.59 -12.50
CA ALA A 273 17.64 -3.94 -11.17
C ALA A 273 18.06 -5.36 -10.78
N GLN A 274 18.42 -5.55 -9.51
CA GLN A 274 18.82 -6.83 -8.95
C GLN A 274 17.61 -7.68 -8.63
N LEU A 275 17.74 -8.97 -8.90
CA LEU A 275 16.71 -9.95 -8.56
C LEU A 275 16.70 -10.16 -7.04
N SER A 276 15.66 -9.64 -6.39
CA SER A 276 15.35 -9.89 -4.97
C SER A 276 13.95 -10.45 -4.76
N PHE A 277 12.98 -9.97 -5.55
CA PHE A 277 11.56 -10.34 -5.54
C PHE A 277 10.98 -10.55 -4.13
N THR A 278 11.01 -9.49 -3.32
CA THR A 278 10.50 -9.56 -1.95
C THR A 278 9.83 -8.27 -1.52
N CYS A 279 8.65 -8.38 -0.90
CA CYS A 279 7.97 -7.25 -0.25
C CYS A 279 8.54 -6.87 1.11
N ALA A 280 9.55 -7.62 1.57
CA ALA A 280 10.28 -7.38 2.80
C ALA A 280 11.78 -7.15 2.53
N PRO A 281 12.17 -6.06 1.82
CA PRO A 281 13.57 -5.79 1.48
C PRO A 281 14.45 -5.53 2.70
N TYR A 282 13.87 -5.17 3.83
CA TYR A 282 14.55 -5.05 5.13
C TYR A 282 15.06 -6.39 5.69
N LEU A 283 14.66 -7.53 5.11
CA LEU A 283 15.23 -8.84 5.42
C LEU A 283 16.47 -9.18 4.56
N LEU A 284 16.83 -8.32 3.60
CA LEU A 284 18.02 -8.50 2.78
C LEU A 284 19.25 -7.90 3.48
N GLU A 285 20.43 -8.42 3.14
CA GLU A 285 21.71 -7.89 3.64
C GLU A 285 21.95 -6.43 3.21
N THR A 286 21.31 -6.00 2.12
CA THR A 286 21.40 -4.63 1.58
C THR A 286 20.45 -3.64 2.27
N ALA A 287 19.79 -4.05 3.36
CA ALA A 287 18.91 -3.16 4.11
C ALA A 287 19.63 -1.85 4.50
N PRO A 288 18.95 -0.69 4.38
CA PRO A 288 19.54 0.62 4.63
C PRO A 288 19.82 0.83 6.11
N LYS A 289 20.74 1.73 6.39
CA LYS A 289 21.07 2.16 7.76
C LYS A 289 20.32 3.44 8.13
N ALA A 290 20.29 3.73 9.43
CA ALA A 290 19.72 4.96 9.96
C ALA A 290 20.31 6.20 9.28
N GLY A 291 19.43 7.12 8.87
CA GLY A 291 19.77 8.36 8.19
C GLY A 291 19.97 8.25 6.68
N GLU A 292 20.06 7.04 6.10
CA GLU A 292 20.22 6.89 4.64
C GLU A 292 18.98 7.39 3.89
N GLN A 293 19.23 8.16 2.82
CA GLN A 293 18.21 8.68 1.93
C GLN A 293 17.95 7.68 0.81
N ILE A 294 16.78 7.03 0.80
CA ILE A 294 16.47 5.93 -0.12
C ILE A 294 15.12 6.13 -0.80
N VAL A 295 14.86 5.33 -1.84
CA VAL A 295 13.54 5.23 -2.48
C VAL A 295 13.03 3.81 -2.41
N TRP A 296 12.24 3.51 -1.39
CA TRP A 296 11.45 2.29 -1.34
C TRP A 296 9.99 2.70 -1.55
N ALA A 297 9.26 1.99 -2.41
CA ALA A 297 7.86 2.32 -2.69
C ALA A 297 6.87 1.37 -2.02
N GLU A 298 7.21 0.09 -1.79
CA GLU A 298 6.31 -0.86 -1.14
C GLU A 298 5.90 -0.37 0.26
N SER A 299 4.60 -0.23 0.49
CA SER A 299 4.05 0.49 1.66
C SER A 299 4.49 -0.07 3.01
N ASN A 300 4.61 -1.39 3.15
CA ASN A 300 5.13 -1.99 4.40
C ASN A 300 6.64 -1.73 4.57
N ALA A 301 7.40 -1.76 3.47
CA ALA A 301 8.84 -1.51 3.48
C ALA A 301 9.15 -0.04 3.79
N VAL A 302 8.35 0.90 3.27
CA VAL A 302 8.44 2.34 3.58
C VAL A 302 8.33 2.58 5.08
N VAL A 303 7.25 2.07 5.68
CA VAL A 303 6.99 2.26 7.11
C VAL A 303 8.08 1.59 7.94
N TYR A 304 8.52 0.38 7.58
CA TYR A 304 9.60 -0.30 8.30
C TYR A 304 10.94 0.44 8.18
N ALA A 305 11.30 0.92 6.99
CA ALA A 305 12.52 1.68 6.76
C ALA A 305 12.54 2.97 7.59
N ASN A 306 11.42 3.70 7.62
CA ASN A 306 11.32 4.92 8.40
C ASN A 306 11.30 4.65 9.92
N SER A 307 10.42 3.75 10.39
CA SER A 307 10.16 3.55 11.82
C SER A 307 11.18 2.66 12.52
N VAL A 308 11.63 1.60 11.85
CA VAL A 308 12.43 0.54 12.50
C VAL A 308 13.90 0.69 12.16
N LEU A 309 14.24 1.01 10.91
CA LEU A 309 15.63 1.20 10.48
C LEU A 309 16.13 2.63 10.67
N GLY A 310 15.23 3.62 10.81
CA GLY A 310 15.57 5.04 10.86
C GLY A 310 16.11 5.58 9.53
N ALA A 311 15.91 4.86 8.42
CA ALA A 311 16.20 5.35 7.08
C ALA A 311 15.13 6.37 6.65
N ARG A 312 15.35 7.04 5.52
CA ARG A 312 14.52 8.16 5.07
C ARG A 312 13.96 7.89 3.69
N THR A 313 12.66 7.69 3.65
CA THR A 313 11.92 7.48 2.40
C THR A 313 10.47 7.95 2.54
N GLN A 314 9.75 8.02 1.43
CA GLN A 314 8.34 8.40 1.39
C GLN A 314 7.51 7.25 0.85
N LYS A 315 6.18 7.35 0.97
CA LYS A 315 5.26 6.50 0.20
C LYS A 315 5.28 6.94 -1.26
N TYR A 316 6.33 6.55 -1.97
CA TYR A 316 6.51 6.85 -3.37
C TYR A 316 5.52 6.07 -4.22
N PRO A 317 4.77 6.71 -5.13
CA PRO A 317 3.90 5.99 -6.05
C PRO A 317 4.68 5.12 -7.02
N ASP A 318 4.07 4.00 -7.45
CA ASP A 318 4.68 3.18 -8.50
C ASP A 318 4.98 4.03 -9.73
N PHE A 319 6.05 3.67 -10.43
CA PHE A 319 6.65 4.36 -11.57
C PHE A 319 7.57 5.52 -11.17
N LEU A 320 7.30 6.25 -10.08
CA LEU A 320 8.24 7.28 -9.61
C LEU A 320 9.48 6.65 -9.01
N ASP A 321 9.34 5.51 -8.34
CA ASP A 321 10.44 4.71 -7.82
C ASP A 321 11.51 4.39 -8.88
N ILE A 322 11.11 3.85 -10.03
CA ILE A 322 12.04 3.57 -11.13
C ILE A 322 12.54 4.86 -11.78
N CYS A 323 11.71 5.90 -11.90
CA CYS A 323 12.18 7.18 -12.41
C CYS A 323 13.30 7.74 -11.53
N ILE A 324 13.14 7.68 -10.20
CA ILE A 324 14.17 8.09 -9.26
C ILE A 324 15.39 7.18 -9.36
N ALA A 325 15.22 5.86 -9.51
CA ALA A 325 16.35 4.94 -9.69
C ALA A 325 17.15 5.21 -10.98
N LEU A 326 16.49 5.62 -12.07
CA LEU A 326 17.12 6.02 -13.34
C LEU A 326 17.84 7.37 -13.24
N CYS A 327 17.36 8.29 -12.40
CA CYS A 327 17.97 9.61 -12.23
C CYS A 327 19.03 9.64 -11.12
N GLY A 328 18.85 8.85 -10.06
CA GLY A 328 19.52 8.96 -8.76
C GLY A 328 19.03 10.14 -7.92
N ARG A 329 17.87 10.72 -8.25
CA ARG A 329 17.40 12.01 -7.71
C ARG A 329 15.94 11.92 -7.29
N ALA A 330 15.64 12.37 -6.07
CA ALA A 330 14.29 12.39 -5.50
C ALA A 330 13.87 13.82 -5.09
N PRO A 331 12.57 14.15 -5.07
CA PRO A 331 12.10 15.40 -4.48
C PRO A 331 12.43 15.50 -2.98
N LEU A 332 13.01 16.62 -2.54
CA LEU A 332 13.32 16.86 -1.12
C LEU A 332 12.07 17.36 -0.40
N THR A 333 11.32 16.43 0.18
CA THR A 333 10.08 16.70 0.92
C THR A 333 9.72 15.53 1.84
N GLY A 334 8.66 15.68 2.64
CA GLY A 334 8.14 14.62 3.51
C GLY A 334 9.20 14.06 4.44
N CYS A 335 9.18 12.75 4.64
CA CYS A 335 10.08 12.04 5.56
C CYS A 335 11.56 12.04 5.17
N HIS A 336 11.97 12.74 4.11
CA HIS A 336 13.37 13.10 3.90
C HIS A 336 13.84 14.22 4.84
N LEU A 337 12.92 15.04 5.36
CA LEU A 337 13.17 16.19 6.23
C LEU A 337 12.83 15.88 7.69
N ASP A 338 13.66 16.34 8.63
CA ASP A 338 13.46 16.08 10.08
C ASP A 338 12.14 16.61 10.62
N ASP A 339 11.79 17.85 10.27
CA ASP A 339 10.59 18.51 10.79
C ASP A 339 9.29 17.80 10.33
N GLN A 340 9.31 17.16 9.17
CA GLN A 340 8.15 16.44 8.62
C GLN A 340 8.05 14.99 9.12
N ARG A 341 8.98 14.55 9.98
CA ARG A 341 8.93 13.24 10.66
C ARG A 341 8.35 13.33 12.07
N LYS A 342 8.11 14.55 12.58
CA LYS A 342 7.55 14.78 13.92
C LYS A 342 6.13 14.25 14.02
N ALA A 343 5.80 13.74 15.20
CA ALA A 343 4.47 13.23 15.52
C ALA A 343 3.42 14.35 15.42
N ARG A 344 2.24 13.97 14.93
CA ARG A 344 1.05 14.83 14.79
C ARG A 344 -0.20 14.21 15.41
N LEU A 345 -0.03 13.07 16.09
CA LEU A 345 -1.04 12.39 16.89
C LEU A 345 -0.33 11.62 18.02
N ILE A 346 -0.85 11.65 19.23
CA ILE A 346 -0.41 10.76 20.32
C ILE A 346 -1.47 9.66 20.46
N VAL A 347 -1.02 8.41 20.54
CA VAL A 347 -1.90 7.25 20.74
C VAL A 347 -1.46 6.47 21.96
N ASP A 348 -2.31 6.43 22.97
CA ASP A 348 -2.06 5.69 24.21
C ASP A 348 -2.59 4.26 24.12
N VAL A 349 -1.71 3.29 24.31
CA VAL A 349 -2.06 1.87 24.37
C VAL A 349 -2.09 1.44 25.84
N PRO A 350 -3.26 1.01 26.38
CA PRO A 350 -3.33 0.53 27.75
C PRO A 350 -2.58 -0.79 27.90
N GLY A 351 -2.16 -1.13 29.13
CA GLY A 351 -1.56 -2.43 29.41
C GLY A 351 -2.57 -3.57 29.23
N LEU A 352 -2.30 -4.47 28.28
CA LEU A 352 -3.20 -5.59 27.93
C LEU A 352 -2.80 -6.94 28.57
N GLY A 353 -1.73 -6.95 29.39
CA GLY A 353 -1.21 -8.16 30.01
C GLY A 353 -0.47 -9.04 29.00
N THR A 354 -0.64 -10.36 29.09
CA THR A 354 -0.03 -11.31 28.17
C THR A 354 -0.81 -11.38 26.86
N VAL A 355 -0.14 -11.05 25.76
CA VAL A 355 -0.68 -11.06 24.40
C VAL A 355 0.00 -12.14 23.54
N ASP A 356 -0.65 -12.57 22.46
CA ASP A 356 -0.05 -13.43 21.43
C ASP A 356 0.38 -12.61 20.20
N ASP A 357 0.96 -13.27 19.19
CA ASP A 357 1.48 -12.63 17.97
C ASP A 357 0.40 -12.04 17.06
N SER A 358 -0.89 -12.26 17.36
CA SER A 358 -2.00 -11.58 16.67
C SER A 358 -2.19 -10.12 17.13
N PHE A 359 -1.59 -9.73 18.25
CA PHE A 359 -1.74 -8.42 18.84
C PHE A 359 -1.18 -7.29 17.97
N TYR A 360 0.08 -7.38 17.57
CA TYR A 360 0.75 -6.33 16.80
C TYR A 360 0.11 -6.05 15.43
N PRO A 361 -0.25 -7.06 14.61
CA PRO A 361 -0.98 -6.79 13.37
C PRO A 361 -2.38 -6.19 13.63
N LEU A 362 -3.10 -6.61 14.68
CA LEU A 362 -4.39 -6.01 15.02
C LEU A 362 -4.22 -4.54 15.45
N LEU A 363 -3.26 -4.27 16.34
CA LEU A 363 -2.98 -2.93 16.85
C LEU A 363 -2.55 -2.00 15.72
N GLY A 364 -1.67 -2.46 14.82
CA GLY A 364 -1.24 -1.71 13.65
C GLY A 364 -2.42 -1.34 12.76
N TYR A 365 -3.29 -2.31 12.45
CA TYR A 365 -4.51 -2.07 11.66
C TYR A 365 -5.41 -1.01 12.30
N HIS A 366 -5.67 -1.14 13.60
CA HIS A 366 -6.53 -0.26 14.37
C HIS A 366 -5.97 1.18 14.43
N ILE A 367 -4.73 1.34 14.85
CA ILE A 367 -4.06 2.65 14.94
C ILE A 367 -3.96 3.28 13.55
N GLY A 368 -3.70 2.48 12.51
CA GLY A 368 -3.67 2.98 11.13
C GLY A 368 -4.99 3.65 10.74
N GLY A 369 -6.14 3.08 11.14
CA GLY A 369 -7.46 3.69 10.93
C GLY A 369 -7.69 5.02 11.66
N LEU A 370 -7.04 5.24 12.80
CA LEU A 370 -7.15 6.48 13.59
C LEU A 370 -6.28 7.63 13.03
N THR A 371 -5.21 7.29 12.32
CA THR A 371 -4.15 8.26 11.98
C THR A 371 -4.43 9.08 10.73
N GLY A 372 -5.10 8.50 9.73
CA GLY A 372 -5.21 9.13 8.40
C GLY A 372 -3.82 9.35 7.81
N ARG A 373 -3.38 10.61 7.72
CA ARG A 373 -2.02 11.00 7.27
C ARG A 373 -1.08 11.42 8.42
N ARG A 374 -1.59 11.54 9.64
CA ARG A 374 -0.82 12.03 10.80
C ARG A 374 0.14 10.95 11.27
N ILE A 375 1.42 11.30 11.45
CA ILE A 375 2.43 10.40 12.03
C ILE A 375 2.09 10.23 13.53
N PRO A 376 1.80 9.01 14.02
CA PRO A 376 1.53 8.79 15.43
C PRO A 376 2.81 8.64 16.26
N LEU A 377 2.79 9.14 17.49
CA LEU A 377 3.62 8.68 18.60
C LEU A 377 2.79 7.74 19.47
N ILE A 378 3.20 6.48 19.54
CA ILE A 378 2.53 5.41 20.28
C ILE A 378 3.21 5.26 21.64
N ARG A 379 2.41 5.33 22.70
CA ARG A 379 2.86 5.17 24.11
C ARG A 379 2.20 3.95 24.74
N GLY A 380 2.80 3.44 25.81
CA GLY A 380 2.33 2.27 26.55
C GLY A 380 2.93 0.93 26.10
N LEU A 381 3.87 0.96 25.15
CA LEU A 381 4.61 -0.21 24.66
C LEU A 381 6.12 -0.17 25.03
N GLU A 382 6.55 0.81 25.82
CA GLU A 382 7.96 1.08 26.18
C GLU A 382 8.62 -0.13 26.85
N HIS A 383 7.84 -0.94 27.55
CA HIS A 383 8.29 -2.14 28.27
C HIS A 383 7.82 -3.45 27.63
N ALA A 384 7.14 -3.38 26.48
CA ALA A 384 6.60 -4.57 25.80
C ALA A 384 7.69 -5.36 25.04
N ALA A 385 8.85 -4.74 24.77
CA ALA A 385 9.98 -5.34 24.05
C ALA A 385 9.58 -6.04 22.73
N PRO A 386 8.89 -5.34 21.80
CA PRO A 386 8.49 -5.93 20.53
C PRO A 386 9.69 -6.44 19.74
N THR A 387 9.57 -7.62 19.15
CA THR A 387 10.57 -8.17 18.23
C THR A 387 10.53 -7.45 16.88
N LEU A 388 11.50 -7.73 16.02
CA LEU A 388 11.50 -7.21 14.65
C LEU A 388 10.32 -7.76 13.82
N ASP A 389 9.86 -8.98 14.11
CA ASP A 389 8.67 -9.55 13.45
C ASP A 389 7.38 -8.88 13.95
N ASP A 390 7.31 -8.52 15.23
CA ASP A 390 6.19 -7.75 15.80
C ASP A 390 6.08 -6.37 15.13
N LEU A 391 7.21 -5.66 15.01
CA LEU A 391 7.27 -4.37 14.33
C LEU A 391 6.95 -4.49 12.83
N LYS A 392 7.37 -5.59 12.19
CA LYS A 392 7.03 -5.91 10.80
C LYS A 392 5.52 -6.11 10.63
N ALA A 393 4.90 -6.93 11.48
CA ALA A 393 3.47 -7.21 11.44
C ALA A 393 2.64 -5.97 11.74
N PHE A 394 3.03 -5.19 12.75
CA PHE A 394 2.43 -3.89 13.08
C PHE A 394 2.51 -2.94 11.89
N GLY A 395 3.71 -2.72 11.34
CA GLY A 395 3.95 -1.75 10.26
C GLY A 395 3.20 -2.09 8.98
N ALA A 396 3.10 -3.38 8.64
CA ALA A 396 2.36 -3.82 7.46
C ALA A 396 0.85 -3.59 7.59
N ALA A 397 0.28 -3.90 8.76
CA ALA A 397 -1.13 -3.66 9.02
C ALA A 397 -1.45 -2.16 9.15
N PHE A 398 -0.56 -1.38 9.79
CA PHE A 398 -0.64 0.07 9.85
C PHE A 398 -0.66 0.72 8.46
N ALA A 399 0.27 0.32 7.59
CA ALA A 399 0.37 0.85 6.23
C ALA A 399 -0.84 0.50 5.35
N THR A 400 -1.66 -0.49 5.76
CA THR A 400 -2.87 -0.91 5.04
C THR A 400 -4.00 0.09 5.21
N THR A 401 -4.17 0.61 6.43
CA THR A 401 -5.27 1.55 6.76
C THR A 401 -4.83 3.00 6.84
N SER A 402 -3.53 3.27 7.01
CA SER A 402 -2.94 4.61 7.12
C SER A 402 -2.24 5.09 5.86
N ALA A 403 -2.32 6.39 5.60
CA ALA A 403 -1.51 7.08 4.60
C ALA A 403 -0.20 7.63 5.19
N ALA A 404 0.02 7.58 6.51
CA ALA A 404 1.27 8.02 7.11
C ALA A 404 2.45 7.11 6.69
N PRO A 405 3.62 7.68 6.35
CA PRO A 405 4.81 6.93 5.92
C PRO A 405 5.67 6.41 7.09
N LEU A 406 5.33 6.78 8.32
CA LEU A 406 6.12 6.57 9.53
C LEU A 406 5.17 6.49 10.75
N PHE A 407 5.55 5.67 11.72
CA PHE A 407 5.06 5.71 13.10
C PHE A 407 6.23 5.76 14.08
N HIS A 408 6.01 6.30 15.27
CA HIS A 408 6.96 6.26 16.39
C HIS A 408 6.38 5.41 17.52
N ILE A 409 7.20 4.57 18.14
CA ILE A 409 6.88 3.89 19.40
C ILE A 409 7.87 4.38 20.45
N ALA A 410 7.35 5.01 21.49
CA ALA A 410 8.14 5.54 22.60
C ALA A 410 9.08 4.46 23.18
N GLY A 411 10.35 4.81 23.33
CA GLY A 411 11.39 3.92 23.88
C GLY A 411 11.79 2.74 22.98
N VAL A 412 11.19 2.58 21.79
CA VAL A 412 11.40 1.42 20.90
C VAL A 412 11.97 1.84 19.55
N THR A 413 11.30 2.75 18.82
CA THR A 413 11.76 3.16 17.50
C THR A 413 12.97 4.11 17.61
N PRO A 414 13.96 4.05 16.70
CA PRO A 414 15.24 4.77 16.87
C PRO A 414 15.11 6.29 17.07
N GLU A 415 14.12 6.93 16.44
CA GLU A 415 13.90 8.38 16.57
C GLU A 415 13.16 8.76 17.86
N ALA A 416 12.45 7.82 18.49
CA ALA A 416 11.61 8.07 19.66
C ALA A 416 12.10 7.32 20.91
N LEU A 417 13.42 7.04 20.99
CA LEU A 417 14.03 6.52 22.21
C LEU A 417 13.76 7.46 23.39
N ASP A 418 13.92 8.77 23.16
CA ASP A 418 13.28 9.81 23.96
C ASP A 418 12.07 10.35 23.17
N PRO A 419 10.83 10.17 23.64
CA PRO A 419 9.64 10.66 22.96
C PRO A 419 9.61 12.17 22.73
N VAL A 420 10.37 12.95 23.51
CA VAL A 420 10.48 14.40 23.34
C VAL A 420 11.11 14.75 21.99
N ASP A 421 12.00 13.91 21.45
CA ASP A 421 12.72 14.19 20.21
C ASP A 421 11.81 14.16 18.97
N VAL A 422 10.66 13.50 19.03
CA VAL A 422 9.71 13.39 17.91
C VAL A 422 8.48 14.25 18.09
N VAL A 423 8.38 14.98 19.19
CA VAL A 423 7.30 15.93 19.45
C VAL A 423 7.80 17.34 19.20
N GLU A 424 6.98 18.14 18.52
CA GLU A 424 7.30 19.56 18.33
C GLU A 424 6.97 20.32 19.61
N ALA A 425 7.94 21.06 20.15
CA ALA A 425 7.76 21.86 21.34
C ALA A 425 6.63 22.90 21.13
N ASP A 426 5.85 23.15 22.19
CA ASP A 426 4.80 24.16 22.23
C ASP A 426 3.66 24.00 21.20
N CYS A 427 3.54 22.83 20.55
CA CYS A 427 2.45 22.49 19.64
C CYS A 427 1.48 21.50 20.28
N PRO A 428 0.19 21.84 20.49
CA PRO A 428 -0.80 20.89 20.98
C PRO A 428 -1.01 19.74 19.99
N ILE A 429 -0.66 18.52 20.39
CA ILE A 429 -0.88 17.32 19.58
C ILE A 429 -2.17 16.62 20.05
N PRO A 430 -3.12 16.30 19.14
CA PRO A 430 -4.31 15.53 19.50
C PRO A 430 -3.93 14.17 20.10
N MET A 431 -4.76 13.69 21.01
CA MET A 431 -4.52 12.44 21.74
C MET A 431 -5.70 11.51 21.59
N GLU A 432 -5.41 10.24 21.29
CA GLU A 432 -6.37 9.15 21.23
C GLU A 432 -5.93 8.04 22.18
N THR A 433 -6.88 7.27 22.70
CA THR A 433 -6.59 6.09 23.52
C THR A 433 -7.16 4.86 22.83
N VAL A 434 -6.34 3.83 22.68
CA VAL A 434 -6.79 2.53 22.18
C VAL A 434 -7.67 1.90 23.25
N ASP A 435 -8.93 1.65 22.91
CA ASP A 435 -9.85 0.93 23.78
C ASP A 435 -10.12 -0.50 23.29
N ALA A 436 -10.54 -1.36 24.21
CA ALA A 436 -10.80 -2.77 23.92
C ALA A 436 -11.97 -2.96 22.94
N ALA A 437 -12.93 -2.03 22.89
CA ALA A 437 -14.08 -2.13 22.00
C ALA A 437 -13.68 -1.84 20.54
N GLY A 438 -12.80 -0.87 20.33
CA GLY A 438 -12.19 -0.52 19.05
C GLY A 438 -11.32 -1.65 18.51
N LEU A 439 -10.46 -2.24 19.36
CA LEU A 439 -9.69 -3.43 18.98
C LEU A 439 -10.60 -4.60 18.62
N LEU A 440 -11.67 -4.83 19.38
CA LEU A 440 -12.63 -5.90 19.08
C LEU A 440 -13.41 -5.64 17.78
N ALA A 441 -13.72 -4.38 17.48
CA ALA A 441 -14.32 -4.00 16.21
C ALA A 441 -13.37 -4.29 15.04
N SER A 442 -12.10 -3.87 15.13
CA SER A 442 -11.08 -4.18 14.13
C SER A 442 -10.85 -5.69 13.96
N TRP A 443 -10.89 -6.46 15.06
CA TRP A 443 -10.78 -7.92 15.00
C TRP A 443 -11.93 -8.55 14.21
N ARG A 444 -13.16 -8.10 14.46
CA ARG A 444 -14.36 -8.55 13.74
C ARG A 444 -14.32 -8.14 12.28
N GLU A 445 -13.74 -6.99 11.96
CA GLU A 445 -13.58 -6.52 10.60
C GLU A 445 -12.61 -7.41 9.80
N LEU A 446 -11.49 -7.81 10.41
CA LEU A 446 -10.51 -8.72 9.80
C LEU A 446 -10.98 -10.19 9.75
N ASN A 447 -12.07 -10.53 10.44
CA ASN A 447 -12.69 -11.86 10.45
C ASN A 447 -14.01 -11.86 9.67
N SER A 448 -13.92 -11.91 8.33
CA SER A 448 -15.07 -11.82 7.43
C SER A 448 -15.78 -13.17 7.17
N ALA A 449 -15.15 -14.30 7.50
CA ALA A 449 -15.74 -15.63 7.33
C ALA A 449 -16.97 -15.84 8.25
N ARG A 450 -17.95 -16.59 7.73
CA ARG A 450 -19.21 -16.91 8.45
C ARG A 450 -19.30 -18.38 8.87
N ASP A 451 -18.60 -19.25 8.17
CA ASP A 451 -18.40 -20.65 8.53
C ASP A 451 -17.10 -20.77 9.35
N ASN A 452 -17.01 -21.77 10.21
CA ASN A 452 -15.81 -22.12 10.95
C ASN A 452 -14.85 -23.00 10.13
N ARG A 453 -15.29 -23.58 9.01
CA ARG A 453 -14.43 -24.36 8.13
C ARG A 453 -13.23 -23.53 7.65
N VAL A 454 -12.06 -24.15 7.54
CA VAL A 454 -10.86 -23.54 6.97
C VAL A 454 -10.36 -24.40 5.81
N ASP A 455 -10.30 -23.83 4.60
CA ASP A 455 -9.79 -24.53 3.42
C ASP A 455 -8.29 -24.20 3.15
N VAL A 456 -7.87 -22.97 3.46
CA VAL A 456 -6.50 -22.49 3.17
C VAL A 456 -5.91 -21.75 4.37
N ILE A 457 -4.68 -22.09 4.74
CA ILE A 457 -3.83 -21.30 5.64
C ILE A 457 -2.82 -20.52 4.79
N SER A 458 -2.86 -19.20 4.92
CA SER A 458 -2.08 -18.25 4.13
C SER A 458 -1.11 -17.45 5.01
N LEU A 459 0.19 -17.76 4.94
CA LEU A 459 1.22 -17.13 5.78
C LEU A 459 2.26 -16.38 4.92
N GLY A 460 2.87 -15.32 5.46
CA GLY A 460 3.94 -14.59 4.77
C GLY A 460 3.52 -13.31 4.04
N ASN A 461 2.64 -12.50 4.65
CA ASN A 461 2.33 -11.16 4.16
C ASN A 461 2.52 -10.08 5.25
N PRO A 462 3.67 -9.40 5.35
CA PRO A 462 4.82 -9.45 4.43
C PRO A 462 5.58 -10.77 4.46
N HIS A 463 6.47 -10.97 3.47
CA HIS A 463 7.26 -12.19 3.35
C HIS A 463 7.86 -12.68 4.67
N PHE A 464 7.81 -14.00 4.83
CA PHE A 464 8.26 -14.66 6.06
C PHE A 464 9.73 -14.36 6.36
N SER A 465 10.04 -14.11 7.63
CA SER A 465 11.39 -13.97 8.17
C SER A 465 11.96 -15.31 8.62
N LEU A 466 13.27 -15.33 8.89
CA LEU A 466 13.94 -16.52 9.41
C LEU A 466 13.39 -16.95 10.78
N SER A 467 13.10 -15.99 11.67
CA SER A 467 12.53 -16.25 13.00
C SER A 467 11.09 -16.76 12.93
N GLU A 468 10.28 -16.27 12.00
CA GLU A 468 8.95 -16.85 11.74
C GLU A 468 9.04 -18.30 11.24
N PHE A 469 10.01 -18.62 10.38
CA PHE A 469 10.29 -20.01 10.00
C PHE A 469 10.67 -20.87 11.21
N ALA A 470 11.52 -20.37 12.12
CA ALA A 470 11.88 -21.09 13.34
C ALA A 470 10.66 -21.36 14.24
N ASN A 471 9.82 -20.34 14.45
CA ASN A 471 8.60 -20.44 15.25
C ASN A 471 7.59 -21.42 14.64
N LEU A 472 7.37 -21.34 13.32
CA LEU A 472 6.49 -22.26 12.62
C LEU A 472 7.02 -23.70 12.67
N ALA A 473 8.32 -23.90 12.46
CA ALA A 473 8.92 -25.22 12.56
C ALA A 473 8.67 -25.85 13.94
N ALA A 474 8.86 -25.10 15.03
CA ALA A 474 8.60 -25.55 16.39
C ALA A 474 7.12 -25.94 16.60
N LEU A 475 6.19 -25.16 16.06
CA LEU A 475 4.75 -25.44 16.13
C LEU A 475 4.34 -26.67 15.31
N CYS A 476 5.08 -27.02 14.26
CA CYS A 476 4.79 -28.13 13.35
C CYS A 476 5.35 -29.49 13.82
N VAL A 477 6.34 -29.52 14.71
CA VAL A 477 7.02 -30.77 15.14
C VAL A 477 6.01 -31.79 15.67
N GLY A 478 6.05 -33.01 15.11
CA GLY A 478 5.24 -34.14 15.54
C GLY A 478 3.75 -34.03 15.19
N ARG A 479 3.37 -33.04 14.38
CA ARG A 479 2.00 -32.80 13.94
C ARG A 479 1.87 -33.01 12.43
N SER A 480 0.63 -33.07 11.95
CA SER A 480 0.34 -33.12 10.51
C SER A 480 -0.89 -32.27 10.22
N LYS A 481 -0.90 -31.61 9.07
CA LYS A 481 -2.10 -30.88 8.62
C LYS A 481 -3.20 -31.85 8.21
N HIS A 482 -4.44 -31.39 8.26
CA HIS A 482 -5.60 -32.06 7.69
C HIS A 482 -5.42 -32.21 6.16
N PRO A 483 -5.81 -33.35 5.55
CA PRO A 483 -5.58 -33.60 4.13
C PRO A 483 -6.25 -32.56 3.22
N ASP A 484 -7.43 -32.07 3.61
CA ASP A 484 -8.22 -31.12 2.83
C ASP A 484 -7.80 -29.65 3.02
N VAL A 485 -6.85 -29.36 3.92
CA VAL A 485 -6.37 -28.00 4.16
C VAL A 485 -5.10 -27.74 3.37
N VAL A 486 -5.08 -26.67 2.59
CA VAL A 486 -3.85 -26.15 1.97
C VAL A 486 -3.14 -25.26 2.99
N LEU A 487 -1.84 -25.46 3.19
CA LEU A 487 -0.99 -24.51 3.91
C LEU A 487 0.06 -24.00 2.93
N ALA A 488 0.08 -22.69 2.69
CA ALA A 488 1.06 -22.06 1.82
C ALA A 488 1.73 -20.86 2.51
N ILE A 489 3.02 -20.69 2.23
CA ILE A 489 3.88 -19.68 2.85
C ILE A 489 4.62 -18.92 1.76
N THR A 490 4.44 -17.60 1.70
CA THR A 490 5.19 -16.71 0.81
C THR A 490 6.44 -16.16 1.48
N CYS A 491 7.57 -16.24 0.80
CA CYS A 491 8.86 -15.78 1.33
C CYS A 491 9.82 -15.32 0.22
N GLY A 492 10.83 -14.52 0.59
CA GLY A 492 11.90 -14.14 -0.32
C GLY A 492 12.89 -15.28 -0.54
N ARG A 493 13.49 -15.36 -1.73
CA ARG A 493 14.49 -16.41 -2.09
C ARG A 493 15.66 -16.49 -1.09
N ALA A 494 16.15 -15.34 -0.63
CA ALA A 494 17.27 -15.27 0.32
C ALA A 494 16.91 -15.86 1.69
N VAL A 495 15.74 -15.51 2.23
CA VAL A 495 15.28 -16.01 3.54
C VAL A 495 14.97 -17.50 3.47
N LEU A 496 14.41 -17.98 2.35
CA LEU A 496 14.18 -19.41 2.15
C LEU A 496 15.48 -20.22 2.24
N GLU A 497 16.55 -19.72 1.63
CA GLU A 497 17.86 -20.37 1.69
C GLU A 497 18.46 -20.33 3.11
N GLN A 498 18.33 -19.20 3.82
CA GLN A 498 18.73 -19.10 5.23
C GLN A 498 17.96 -20.11 6.10
N ALA A 499 16.65 -20.25 5.90
CA ALA A 499 15.80 -21.20 6.64
C ALA A 499 16.16 -22.66 6.33
N ARG A 500 16.58 -22.96 5.09
CA ARG A 500 17.12 -24.27 4.70
C ARG A 500 18.39 -24.59 5.46
N GLN A 501 19.34 -23.64 5.48
CA GLN A 501 20.62 -23.80 6.18
C GLN A 501 20.46 -23.93 7.69
N ALA A 502 19.48 -23.22 8.28
CA ALA A 502 19.13 -23.31 9.69
C ALA A 502 18.35 -24.59 10.07
N GLY A 503 17.95 -25.41 9.08
CA GLY A 503 17.25 -26.68 9.32
C GLY A 503 15.76 -26.54 9.66
N HIS A 504 15.16 -25.38 9.44
CA HIS A 504 13.74 -25.15 9.77
C HIS A 504 12.78 -25.79 8.77
N LEU A 505 13.20 -25.98 7.52
CA LEU A 505 12.30 -26.46 6.45
C LEU A 505 11.82 -27.90 6.66
N GLY A 506 12.62 -28.77 7.26
CA GLY A 506 12.30 -30.20 7.37
C GLY A 506 10.98 -30.48 8.10
N ALA A 507 10.75 -29.80 9.24
CA ALA A 507 9.50 -29.95 10.01
C ALA A 507 8.30 -29.33 9.26
N ILE A 508 8.52 -28.22 8.56
CA ILE A 508 7.49 -27.47 7.84
C ILE A 508 7.02 -28.22 6.58
N GLU A 509 7.95 -28.76 5.81
CA GLU A 509 7.67 -29.59 4.63
C GLU A 509 7.02 -30.92 5.06
N ALA A 510 7.49 -31.56 6.14
CA ALA A 510 6.87 -32.77 6.69
C ALA A 510 5.44 -32.54 7.21
N PHE A 511 5.16 -31.35 7.75
CA PHE A 511 3.81 -30.94 8.14
C PHE A 511 2.87 -30.75 6.93
N GLY A 512 3.45 -30.55 5.73
CA GLY A 512 2.73 -30.44 4.46
C GLY A 512 2.57 -29.02 3.94
N ALA A 513 3.42 -28.07 4.36
CA ALA A 513 3.37 -26.70 3.84
C ALA A 513 3.94 -26.59 2.42
N THR A 514 3.34 -25.72 1.61
CA THR A 514 3.84 -25.33 0.29
C THR A 514 4.58 -24.01 0.40
N LEU A 515 5.84 -23.98 -0.06
CA LEU A 515 6.66 -22.78 -0.08
C LEU A 515 6.54 -22.11 -1.46
N VAL A 516 6.20 -20.82 -1.45
CA VAL A 516 6.04 -19.98 -2.64
C VAL A 516 7.01 -18.81 -2.55
N THR A 517 7.73 -18.52 -3.63
CA THR A 517 8.70 -17.42 -3.69
C THR A 517 8.32 -16.40 -4.73
N ASP A 518 9.00 -15.25 -4.72
CA ASP A 518 8.89 -14.13 -5.66
C ASP A 518 7.57 -13.38 -5.72
N THR A 519 6.49 -13.96 -5.19
CA THR A 519 5.15 -13.36 -5.17
C THR A 519 4.60 -13.26 -3.75
N CYS A 520 3.69 -12.31 -3.56
CA CYS A 520 3.04 -12.00 -2.32
C CYS A 520 1.57 -12.47 -2.34
N TRP A 521 0.98 -12.73 -1.17
CA TRP A 521 -0.45 -13.09 -1.06
C TRP A 521 -1.40 -12.07 -1.67
N CYS A 522 -1.04 -10.79 -1.72
CA CYS A 522 -1.83 -9.77 -2.41
C CYS A 522 -1.88 -9.96 -3.94
N MET A 523 -1.05 -10.84 -4.52
CA MET A 523 -1.01 -11.16 -5.95
C MET A 523 -1.42 -12.59 -6.27
N LEU A 524 -1.46 -13.46 -5.25
CA LEU A 524 -1.76 -14.88 -5.40
C LEU A 524 -3.26 -15.12 -5.40
N GLY A 525 -3.71 -15.91 -6.38
CA GLY A 525 -5.10 -16.35 -6.52
C GLY A 525 -5.19 -17.83 -6.86
N GLU A 526 -6.19 -18.18 -7.67
CA GLU A 526 -6.35 -19.54 -8.18
C GLU A 526 -5.21 -19.92 -9.15
N PRO A 527 -4.76 -21.19 -9.16
CA PRO A 527 -5.24 -22.32 -8.36
C PRO A 527 -4.42 -22.57 -7.08
N VAL A 528 -3.47 -21.69 -6.72
CA VAL A 528 -2.74 -21.79 -5.43
C VAL A 528 -3.73 -21.73 -4.27
N ILE A 529 -4.70 -20.83 -4.38
CA ILE A 529 -5.97 -20.95 -3.66
C ILE A 529 -6.85 -21.91 -4.45
N PRO A 530 -7.26 -23.07 -3.90
CA PRO A 530 -8.10 -24.00 -4.63
C PRO A 530 -9.42 -23.34 -5.06
N PRO A 531 -9.91 -23.57 -6.29
CA PRO A 531 -11.17 -22.98 -6.76
C PRO A 531 -12.38 -23.33 -5.87
N ALA A 532 -12.35 -24.51 -5.24
CA ALA A 532 -13.41 -24.95 -4.31
C ALA A 532 -13.28 -24.36 -2.90
N ALA A 533 -12.16 -23.71 -2.56
CA ALA A 533 -11.98 -23.09 -1.26
C ALA A 533 -12.95 -21.92 -1.11
N THR A 534 -13.59 -21.82 0.04
CA THR A 534 -14.52 -20.74 0.37
C THR A 534 -14.01 -19.86 1.50
N THR A 535 -13.14 -20.41 2.35
CA THR A 535 -12.54 -19.71 3.48
C THR A 535 -11.02 -19.85 3.52
N LEU A 536 -10.35 -18.83 4.04
CA LEU A 536 -8.94 -18.84 4.33
C LEU A 536 -8.65 -18.31 5.73
N MET A 537 -7.48 -18.64 6.27
CA MET A 537 -7.01 -18.17 7.55
C MET A 537 -5.58 -17.62 7.44
N THR A 538 -5.30 -16.51 8.13
CA THR A 538 -4.00 -15.85 8.11
C THR A 538 -3.68 -15.17 9.43
N ASN A 539 -2.40 -14.99 9.74
CA ASN A 539 -1.91 -14.14 10.83
C ASN A 539 -1.54 -12.72 10.37
N SER A 540 -1.77 -12.39 9.10
CA SER A 540 -1.48 -11.09 8.53
C SER A 540 -2.70 -10.17 8.60
N GLY A 541 -2.62 -9.08 9.35
CA GLY A 541 -3.64 -8.02 9.33
C GLY A 541 -3.78 -7.39 7.94
N LYS A 542 -2.66 -7.23 7.20
CA LYS A 542 -2.65 -6.73 5.82
C LYS A 542 -3.42 -7.67 4.88
N TYR A 543 -3.15 -8.99 4.92
CA TYR A 543 -3.82 -9.91 4.01
C TYR A 543 -5.28 -10.13 4.40
N ALA A 544 -5.58 -10.19 5.69
CA ALA A 544 -6.94 -10.35 6.16
C ALA A 544 -7.88 -9.23 5.66
N HIS A 545 -7.35 -8.00 5.53
CA HIS A 545 -8.07 -6.88 4.91
C HIS A 545 -8.26 -7.04 3.39
N TYR A 546 -7.21 -7.39 2.65
CA TYR A 546 -7.26 -7.39 1.18
C TYR A 546 -7.90 -8.65 0.58
N ALA A 547 -7.77 -9.80 1.24
CA ALA A 547 -8.20 -11.10 0.72
C ALA A 547 -9.70 -11.16 0.30
N PRO A 548 -10.67 -10.60 1.06
CA PRO A 548 -12.07 -10.63 0.66
C PRO A 548 -12.33 -9.94 -0.68
N GLY A 549 -11.62 -8.85 -0.96
CA GLY A 549 -11.72 -8.11 -2.22
C GLY A 549 -10.96 -8.78 -3.37
N LEU A 550 -9.73 -9.24 -3.10
CA LEU A 550 -8.82 -9.79 -4.10
C LEU A 550 -9.20 -11.19 -4.59
N VAL A 551 -9.62 -12.08 -3.67
CA VAL A 551 -9.85 -13.50 -3.97
C VAL A 551 -11.27 -13.96 -3.65
N GLY A 552 -12.12 -13.08 -3.11
CA GLY A 552 -13.54 -13.36 -2.89
C GLY A 552 -13.79 -14.47 -1.85
N ARG A 553 -12.87 -14.68 -0.90
CA ARG A 553 -12.97 -15.71 0.14
C ARG A 553 -13.25 -15.10 1.50
N GLY A 554 -13.97 -15.84 2.35
CA GLY A 554 -14.13 -15.48 3.77
C GLY A 554 -12.81 -15.64 4.50
N VAL A 555 -12.51 -14.74 5.44
CA VAL A 555 -11.23 -14.72 6.14
C VAL A 555 -11.40 -14.98 7.63
N HIS A 556 -10.53 -15.82 8.18
CA HIS A 556 -10.21 -15.89 9.60
C HIS A 556 -8.85 -15.25 9.88
N PHE A 557 -8.81 -14.30 10.82
CA PHE A 557 -7.57 -13.70 11.28
C PHE A 557 -7.25 -14.18 12.70
N ALA A 558 -6.05 -14.72 12.92
CA ALA A 558 -5.61 -15.20 14.25
C ALA A 558 -4.08 -15.32 14.37
N SER A 559 -3.60 -15.81 15.52
CA SER A 559 -2.17 -16.07 15.78
C SER A 559 -1.57 -17.16 14.90
N LEU A 560 -0.23 -17.21 14.80
CA LEU A 560 0.46 -18.28 14.07
C LEU A 560 0.14 -19.67 14.66
N ALA A 561 0.10 -19.77 15.98
CA ALA A 561 -0.28 -21.01 16.68
C ALA A 561 -1.70 -21.45 16.32
N ALA A 562 -2.67 -20.53 16.34
CA ALA A 562 -4.04 -20.82 15.92
C ALA A 562 -4.14 -21.22 14.44
N CYS A 563 -3.31 -20.64 13.55
CA CYS A 563 -3.23 -21.06 12.16
C CYS A 563 -2.75 -22.52 12.02
N VAL A 564 -1.75 -22.94 12.82
CA VAL A 564 -1.28 -24.34 12.83
C VAL A 564 -2.33 -25.28 13.42
N ASP A 565 -3.06 -24.85 14.46
CA ASP A 565 -4.18 -25.61 15.02
C ASP A 565 -5.30 -25.82 13.99
N ALA A 566 -5.69 -24.75 13.31
CA ALA A 566 -6.64 -24.79 12.20
C ALA A 566 -6.15 -25.67 11.03
N ALA A 567 -4.85 -25.63 10.73
CA ALA A 567 -4.25 -26.51 9.74
C ALA A 567 -4.45 -27.99 10.09
N CYS A 568 -4.40 -28.36 11.38
CA CYS A 568 -4.58 -29.74 11.84
C CYS A 568 -6.05 -30.19 11.87
N ASN A 569 -6.99 -29.29 12.19
CA ASN A 569 -8.39 -29.64 12.47
C ASN A 569 -9.39 -29.17 11.40
N ALA A 570 -8.93 -28.41 10.39
CA ALA A 570 -9.75 -27.79 9.33
C ALA A 570 -10.85 -26.83 9.83
N THR A 571 -10.70 -26.29 11.04
CA THR A 571 -11.69 -25.42 11.68
C THR A 571 -11.04 -24.25 12.44
N ALA A 572 -11.62 -23.07 12.31
CA ALA A 572 -11.34 -21.91 13.14
C ALA A 572 -12.38 -21.80 14.26
N THR A 573 -11.97 -21.33 15.43
CA THR A 573 -12.89 -21.08 16.55
C THR A 573 -13.77 -19.84 16.31
N GLY A 574 -13.28 -18.89 15.50
CA GLY A 574 -13.88 -17.58 15.29
C GLY A 574 -13.92 -16.69 16.54
N GLN A 575 -13.40 -17.16 17.67
CA GLN A 575 -13.43 -16.42 18.94
C GLN A 575 -12.25 -15.45 19.03
N PRO A 576 -12.46 -14.23 19.57
CA PRO A 576 -11.35 -13.34 19.91
C PRO A 576 -10.38 -14.01 20.91
N PRO A 577 -9.08 -13.70 20.85
CA PRO A 577 -8.11 -14.21 21.82
C PRO A 577 -8.46 -13.72 23.22
N LEU A 578 -8.02 -14.45 24.25
CA LEU A 578 -8.39 -14.17 25.65
C LEU A 578 -8.08 -12.73 26.09
N TRP A 579 -6.98 -12.16 25.61
CA TRP A 579 -6.57 -10.78 25.90
C TRP A 579 -7.50 -9.72 25.28
N LEU A 580 -8.32 -10.09 24.29
CA LEU A 580 -9.29 -9.21 23.62
C LEU A 580 -10.74 -9.48 24.04
N GLN A 581 -11.00 -10.57 24.76
CA GLN A 581 -12.33 -10.84 25.27
C GLN A 581 -12.67 -9.81 26.35
N PRO A 582 -13.91 -9.27 26.37
CA PRO A 582 -14.34 -8.42 27.46
C PRO A 582 -14.17 -9.22 28.76
N ALA A 583 -13.39 -8.71 29.71
CA ALA A 583 -13.26 -9.36 31.01
C ALA A 583 -14.67 -9.66 31.52
N THR A 584 -15.04 -10.94 31.59
CA THR A 584 -16.24 -11.36 32.33
C THR A 584 -16.03 -10.80 33.72
N ARG A 585 -16.81 -9.77 34.09
CA ARG A 585 -16.80 -9.20 35.43
C ARG A 585 -16.94 -10.38 36.39
N GLN A 586 -15.83 -10.78 37.03
CA GLN A 586 -15.91 -11.64 38.19
C GLN A 586 -16.71 -10.84 39.21
N GLY A 587 -17.95 -11.27 39.43
CA GLY A 587 -18.81 -10.69 40.43
C GLY A 587 -18.04 -10.66 41.74
N ASN A 588 -17.87 -9.47 42.28
CA ASN A 588 -17.35 -9.26 43.61
C ASN A 588 -18.19 -10.11 44.59
N PRO A 589 -17.64 -11.11 45.30
CA PRO A 589 -18.44 -12.00 46.16
C PRO A 589 -18.94 -11.34 47.45
N PHE A 590 -18.70 -10.05 47.65
CA PHE A 590 -19.09 -9.36 48.88
C PHE A 590 -19.97 -8.16 48.57
N HIS A 591 -21.28 -8.40 48.55
CA HIS A 591 -22.29 -7.56 49.18
C HIS A 591 -23.59 -8.36 49.31
N VAL A 592 -23.76 -8.98 50.47
CA VAL A 592 -25.07 -9.31 51.07
C VAL A 592 -25.38 -8.21 52.07
#